data_AF-A0A2A9E3D4-F1
#
_entry.id   AF-A0A2A9E3D4-F1
#
_cell.length_a   1.000
_cell.length_b   1.000
_cell.length_c   1.000
_cell.angle_alpha   90.00
_cell.angle_beta   90.00
_cell.angle_gamma   90.00
#
_symmetry.space_group_name_H-M   'P 1'
#
loop_
_entity.id
_entity.type
_entity.pdbx_description
1 polymer ?
#
loop_
_entity_poly.entity_id
_entity_poly.type
_entity_poly.pdbx_seq_one_letter_code
_entity_poly.pdbx_strand_id
1 'polypeptide(L)' 'MARIQITVCDRCGSLERLVTQYDVTHANRTVTVDLCSEHGLPLDAIMNLVADAPLREAAAETNVTTLEDHRRRPDGK' A
#
# COMPACT_ATOMS: atom_id res chain seq x y z
N MET A 1 29.52 -8.72 18.66
CA MET A 1 29.33 -8.22 17.28
C MET A 1 28.04 -7.40 17.28
N ALA A 2 28.09 -6.13 16.86
CA ALA A 2 26.90 -5.29 16.80
C ALA A 2 26.21 -5.46 15.45
N ARG A 3 24.88 -5.59 15.43
CA ARG A 3 24.05 -5.63 14.22
C ARG A 3 23.35 -4.28 14.09
N ILE A 4 23.49 -3.66 12.92
CA ILE A 4 22.79 -2.42 12.58
C ILE A 4 21.59 -2.81 11.71
N GLN A 5 20.39 -2.37 12.09
CA GLN A 5 19.17 -2.55 11.32
C GLN A 5 18.78 -1.18 10.75
N ILE A 6 18.66 -1.11 9.42
CA ILE A 6 18.31 0.10 8.70
C ILE A 6 16.99 -0.20 7.97
N THR A 7 15.94 0.55 8.32
CA THR A 7 14.66 0.47 7.62
C THR A 7 14.61 1.59 6.58
N VAL A 8 14.25 1.25 5.35
CA VAL A 8 14.11 2.20 4.24
C VAL A 8 12.75 2.03 3.59
N CYS A 9 12.33 3.04 2.83
CA CYS A 9 11.14 2.90 2.00
C CYS A 9 11.35 1.81 0.93
N ASP A 10 10.55 0.75 0.93
CA ASP A 10 10.61 -0.34 -0.04
C ASP A 10 10.37 0.13 -1.48
N ARG A 11 9.75 1.29 -1.65
CA ARG A 11 9.41 1.84 -2.98
C ARG A 11 10.50 2.73 -3.58
N CYS A 12 11.13 3.60 -2.79
CA CYS A 12 12.12 4.56 -3.30
C CYS A 12 13.52 4.41 -2.70
N GLY A 13 13.70 3.55 -1.69
CA GLY A 13 14.99 3.28 -1.06
C GLY A 13 15.59 4.47 -0.29
N SER A 14 14.84 5.55 -0.06
CA SER A 14 15.35 6.75 0.62
C SER A 14 15.63 6.45 2.09
N LEU A 15 16.85 6.82 2.53
CA LEU A 15 17.34 6.71 3.91
C LEU A 15 17.02 7.94 4.77
N GLU A 16 16.69 9.06 4.12
CA GLU A 16 16.53 10.37 4.77
C GLU A 16 15.10 10.62 5.25
N ARG A 17 14.18 9.72 4.89
CA ARG A 17 12.75 9.90 5.11
C ARG A 17 12.28 8.93 6.18
N LEU A 18 11.42 9.42 7.08
CA LEU A 18 10.72 8.58 8.03
C LEU A 18 9.84 7.56 7.29
N VAL A 19 9.85 6.34 7.81
CA VAL A 19 9.17 5.19 7.21
C VAL A 19 8.16 4.66 8.21
N THR A 20 6.97 4.34 7.71
CA THR A 20 5.90 3.70 8.45
C THR A 20 5.75 2.27 7.93
N GLN A 21 5.59 1.31 8.85
CA GLN A 21 5.36 -0.08 8.51
C GLN A 21 3.86 -0.34 8.34
N TYR A 22 3.49 -1.01 7.26
CA TYR A 22 2.11 -1.37 6.93
C TYR A 22 2.00 -2.89 6.76
N ASP A 23 1.00 -3.49 7.41
CA ASP A 23 0.64 -4.89 7.19
C ASP A 23 -0.57 -4.97 6.25
N VAL A 24 -0.34 -5.49 5.04
CA VAL A 24 -1.37 -5.67 4.02
C VAL A 24 -1.80 -7.14 3.99
N THR A 25 -3.05 -7.41 4.36
CA THR A 25 -3.61 -8.77 4.35
C THR A 25 -4.55 -8.94 3.16
N HIS A 26 -4.27 -9.93 2.31
CA HIS A 26 -5.12 -10.32 1.19
C HIS A 26 -5.21 -11.84 1.07
N ALA A 27 -6.42 -12.39 0.96
CA ALA A 27 -6.67 -13.83 0.82
C ALA A 27 -5.88 -14.69 1.83
N ASN A 28 -5.92 -14.29 3.11
CA ASN A 28 -5.25 -14.97 4.22
C ASN A 28 -3.70 -14.99 4.13
N ARG A 29 -3.12 -14.08 3.34
CA ARG A 29 -1.68 -13.81 3.29
C ARG A 29 -1.42 -12.38 3.73
N THR A 30 -0.47 -12.20 4.64
CA THR A 30 -0.03 -10.89 5.12
C THR A 30 1.34 -10.58 4.55
N VAL A 31 1.50 -9.38 4.00
CA VAL A 31 2.77 -8.83 3.55
C VAL A 31 3.02 -7.55 4.32
N THR A 32 4.21 -7.44 4.90
CA THR A 32 4.68 -6.24 5.58
C THR A 32 5.46 -5.38 4.60
N VAL A 33 5.13 -4.10 4.50
CA VAL A 33 5.82 -3.12 3.64
C VAL A 33 6.16 -1.86 4.43
N ASP A 34 7.34 -1.34 4.19
CA ASP A 34 7.88 -0.15 4.84
C ASP A 34 7.84 1.01 3.83
N LEU A 35 7.00 2.03 4.06
CA LEU A 35 6.79 3.14 3.11
C LEU A 35 7.04 4.51 3.75
N CYS A 36 7.69 5.41 3.02
CA CYS A 36 7.80 6.80 3.45
C CYS A 36 6.48 7.54 3.26
N SER A 37 6.33 8.69 3.92
CA SER A 37 5.09 9.49 3.94
C SER A 37 4.46 9.67 2.56
N GLU A 38 5.23 10.03 1.53
CA GLU A 38 4.68 10.21 0.17
C GLU A 38 4.13 8.92 -0.46
N HIS A 39 4.77 7.76 -0.21
CA HIS A 39 4.34 6.48 -0.78
C HIS A 39 3.29 5.77 0.08
N GLY A 40 3.23 6.08 1.37
CA GLY A 40 2.21 5.60 2.31
C GLY A 40 0.88 6.36 2.22
N LEU A 41 0.88 7.59 1.69
CA LEU A 41 -0.30 8.46 1.54
C LEU A 41 -1.56 7.73 1.02
N PRO A 42 -1.49 6.90 -0.05
CA PRO A 42 -2.67 6.20 -0.54
C PRO A 42 -3.23 5.20 0.49
N LEU A 43 -2.38 4.52 1.25
CA LEU A 43 -2.80 3.58 2.29
C LEU A 43 -3.40 4.32 3.48
N ASP A 44 -2.82 5.45 3.88
CA ASP A 44 -3.37 6.29 4.95
C ASP A 44 -4.76 6.82 4.57
N ALA A 45 -4.97 7.21 3.31
CA ALA A 45 -6.28 7.64 2.82
C ALA A 45 -7.32 6.50 2.91
N ILE A 46 -6.95 5.27 2.52
CA ILE A 46 -7.83 4.10 2.63
C ILE A 46 -8.15 3.80 4.10
N MET A 47 -7.15 3.82 5.00
CA MET A 47 -7.37 3.56 6.42
C MET A 47 -8.29 4.59 7.06
N ASN A 48 -8.17 5.87 6.70
CA ASN A 48 -9.06 6.93 7.18
C ASN A 48 -10.50 6.76 6.68
N LEU A 49 -10.69 6.30 5.43
CA LEU A 49 -12.02 6.00 4.89
C LEU A 49 -12.68 4.82 5.61
N VAL A 50 -11.91 3.79 5.95
CA VAL A 50 -12.40 2.63 6.70
C VAL A 50 -12.69 2.98 8.17
N ALA A 51 -11.89 3.86 8.77
CA ALA A 51 -12.08 4.30 10.16
C ALA A 51 -13.35 5.13 10.35
N ASP A 52 -13.76 5.90 9.33
CA ASP A 52 -14.98 6.73 9.37
C ASP A 52 -16.25 5.97 8.93
N ALA A 53 -16.09 4.81 8.28
CA ALA A 53 -17.22 3.95 7.94
C ALA A 53 -17.70 3.18 9.19
N PRO A 54 -19.01 3.20 9.52
CA PRO A 54 -19.54 2.38 10.61
C PRO A 54 -19.24 0.91 10.30
N LEU A 55 -18.45 0.27 11.16
CA LEU A 55 -18.10 -1.16 11.12
C LEU A 55 -19.34 -2.03 11.39
N ARG A 56 -20.31 -2.00 10.48
CA ARG A 56 -21.36 -2.99 10.33
C ARG A 56 -21.45 -3.23 8.83
N GLU A 57 -21.09 -4.43 8.39
CA GLU A 57 -21.42 -5.00 7.06
C GLU A 57 -20.39 -4.89 5.90
N ALA A 58 -19.16 -4.41 6.10
CA ALA A 58 -18.17 -4.31 5.00
C ALA A 58 -17.25 -5.54 4.78
N ALA A 59 -17.53 -6.70 5.40
CA ALA A 59 -16.78 -7.93 5.14
C ALA A 59 -17.22 -8.67 3.86
N ALA A 60 -18.26 -8.21 3.16
CA ALA A 60 -18.85 -8.94 2.05
C ALA A 60 -18.42 -8.49 0.65
N GLU A 61 -17.88 -7.28 0.47
CA GLU A 61 -17.67 -6.73 -0.88
C GLU A 61 -16.38 -5.90 -0.97
N THR A 62 -15.22 -6.56 -0.83
CA THR A 62 -13.95 -5.97 -1.27
C THR A 62 -13.95 -5.88 -2.79
N ASN A 63 -14.33 -4.71 -3.31
CA ASN A 63 -14.26 -4.39 -4.73
C ASN A 63 -12.77 -4.24 -5.12
N VAL A 64 -12.17 -5.34 -5.57
CA VAL A 64 -10.81 -5.37 -6.12
C VAL A 64 -10.86 -4.76 -7.52
N THR A 65 -10.49 -3.48 -7.63
CA THR A 65 -10.21 -2.87 -8.94
C THR A 65 -8.81 -3.31 -9.39
N THR A 66 -8.77 -4.35 -10.21
CA THR A 66 -7.56 -4.73 -10.95
C THR A 66 -7.20 -3.56 -11.88
N LEU A 67 -6.10 -2.88 -11.60
CA LEU A 67 -5.52 -1.85 -12.46
C LEU A 67 -4.85 -2.54 -13.68
N GLU A 68 -5.64 -3.18 -14.53
CA GLU A 68 -5.20 -3.83 -15.77
C GLU A 68 -6.06 -3.37 -16.95
N ASP A 69 -5.99 -2.10 -17.36
CA ASP A 69 -6.26 -1.72 -18.77
C ASP A 69 -5.82 -0.27 -19.06
N HIS A 70 -4.53 -0.03 -19.34
CA HIS A 70 -4.12 1.20 -20.03
C HIS A 70 -2.93 1.05 -20.99
N ARG A 71 -2.55 -0.19 -21.34
CA ARG A 71 -1.60 -0.45 -22.44
C ARG A 71 -2.33 -1.01 -23.67
N ARG A 72 -3.11 -0.17 -24.34
CA ARG A 72 -3.44 -0.38 -25.76
C ARG A 72 -3.22 0.91 -26.53
N ARG A 73 -1.98 1.10 -27.02
CA ARG A 73 -1.72 2.03 -28.14
C ARG A 73 -2.42 1.44 -29.37
N PRO A 74 -3.29 2.16 -30.09
CA PRO A 74 -3.55 1.83 -31.47
C PRO A 74 -2.36 2.32 -32.31
N ASP A 75 -1.71 1.38 -32.97
CA ASP A 75 -0.75 1.59 -34.03
C ASP A 75 -1.33 2.53 -35.08
N GLY A 76 -0.50 3.48 -35.52
CA GLY A 76 -0.83 4.40 -36.60
C GLY A 76 -0.89 3.69 -37.93
N LYS A 77 -1.80 4.13 -38.78
CA LYS A 77 -1.75 3.92 -40.22
C LYS A 77 -2.15 5.20 -40.93
#